data_AF-A0A127K437-F1
#
_entry.id   AF-A0A127K437-F1
#
_cell.length_a   1.000
_cell.length_b   1.000
_cell.length_c   1.000
_cell.angle_alpha   90.00
_cell.angle_beta   90.00
_cell.angle_gamma   90.00
#
_symmetry.space_group_name_H-M   'P 1'
#
loop_
_entity.id
_entity.type
_entity.pdbx_description
1 polymer ?
#
loop_
_entity_poly.entity_id
_entity_poly.type
_entity_poly.pdbx_seq_one_letter_code
_entity_poly.pdbx_strand_id
1 'polypeptide(L)'
;MDVFSDSLARLKHLLRVSKDGEVAAALGFSKTAFSERKKRGSFPVEELRALARSHPELGIDVDYVLTGQHGRADAQAAPANHWMPLVDVELLAEAVAAVERLLMHRKRVIAPERKAELIAQLYQALASGEDSAAVTQALSKVG
;
A
#
# COMPACT_ATOMS: atom_id res chain seq x y z
N MET A 1 8.55 8.20 23.18
CA MET A 1 7.79 8.69 22.01
C MET A 1 6.55 9.40 22.52
N ASP A 2 6.26 10.58 21.98
CA ASP A 2 5.06 11.34 22.33
C ASP A 2 3.99 11.09 21.26
N VAL A 3 2.94 10.36 21.64
CA VAL A 3 1.82 9.98 20.75
C VAL A 3 1.21 11.20 20.07
N PHE A 4 1.17 12.34 20.77
CA PHE A 4 0.66 13.59 20.20
C PHE A 4 1.55 14.08 19.06
N SER A 5 2.86 14.18 19.29
CA SER A 5 3.82 14.65 18.29
C SER A 5 3.88 13.74 17.07
N ASP A 6 3.82 12.42 17.26
CA ASP A 6 3.81 11.45 16.15
C ASP A 6 2.53 11.57 15.31
N SER A 7 1.38 11.68 15.97
CA SER A 7 0.08 11.86 15.29
C SER A 7 0.02 13.19 14.52
N LEU A 8 0.55 14.26 15.12
CA LEU A 8 0.65 15.57 14.49
C LEU A 8 1.55 15.55 13.25
N ALA A 9 2.68 14.84 13.31
CA ALA A 9 3.60 14.72 12.19
C ALA A 9 2.93 14.02 10.99
N ARG A 10 2.18 12.94 11.23
CA ARG A 10 1.40 12.25 10.19
C ARG A 10 0.32 13.15 9.60
N LEU A 11 -0.44 13.85 10.45
CA LEU A 11 -1.48 14.76 9.98
C LEU A 11 -0.92 15.91 9.13
N LYS A 12 0.22 16.49 9.53
CA LYS A 12 0.92 17.51 8.73
C LYS A 12 1.29 17.00 7.35
N HIS A 13 1.82 15.77 7.29
CA HIS A 13 2.20 15.15 6.02
C HIS A 13 0.99 14.99 5.10
N LEU A 14 -0.15 14.50 5.62
CA LEU A 14 -1.39 14.35 4.85
C LEU A 14 -1.93 15.69 4.36
N LEU A 15 -1.95 16.70 5.23
CA LEU A 15 -2.42 18.04 4.88
C LEU A 15 -1.42 18.84 4.03
N ARG A 16 -0.20 18.31 3.81
CA ARG A 16 0.91 18.99 3.11
C ARG A 16 1.29 20.34 3.72
N VAL A 17 1.21 20.44 5.04
CA VAL A 17 1.54 21.66 5.80
C VAL A 17 2.74 21.41 6.71
N SER A 18 3.54 22.45 6.97
CA SER A 18 4.72 22.34 7.84
C SER A 18 4.46 22.87 9.27
N LYS A 19 3.48 23.76 9.44
CA LYS A 19 3.28 24.52 10.69
C LYS A 19 2.11 23.98 11.52
N ASP A 20 2.30 23.89 12.83
CA ASP A 20 1.23 23.52 13.79
C ASP A 20 0.02 24.44 13.68
N GLY A 21 0.23 25.72 13.35
CA GLY A 21 -0.85 26.69 13.21
C GLY A 21 -1.77 26.43 12.02
N GLU A 22 -1.27 25.81 10.95
CA GLU A 22 -2.08 25.43 9.79
C GLU A 22 -2.93 24.20 10.12
N VAL A 23 -2.36 23.23 10.87
CA VAL A 23 -3.12 22.09 11.41
C VAL A 23 -4.20 22.56 12.39
N ALA A 24 -3.88 23.51 13.27
CA ALA A 24 -4.85 24.08 14.19
C ALA A 24 -6.03 24.70 13.44
N ALA A 25 -5.76 25.49 12.40
CA ALA A 25 -6.80 26.09 11.57
C ALA A 25 -7.65 25.04 10.86
N ALA A 26 -7.04 23.99 10.29
CA ALA A 26 -7.75 22.89 9.64
C ALA A 26 -8.69 22.16 10.62
N LEU A 27 -8.31 22.03 11.89
CA LEU A 27 -9.12 21.42 12.95
C LEU A 27 -10.10 22.39 13.63
N GLY A 28 -10.19 23.64 13.17
CA GLY A 28 -11.09 24.64 13.75
C GLY A 28 -10.62 25.26 15.08
N PHE A 29 -9.33 25.16 15.41
CA PHE A 29 -8.73 25.74 16.60
C PHE A 29 -7.91 27.00 16.33
N SER A 30 -7.85 27.88 17.33
CA SER A 30 -6.82 28.92 17.40
C SER A 30 -5.46 28.31 17.72
N LYS A 31 -4.37 28.98 17.31
CA LYS A 31 -2.99 28.56 17.60
C LYS A 31 -2.76 28.35 19.10
N THR A 32 -3.31 29.22 19.94
CA THR A 32 -3.19 29.17 21.40
C THR A 32 -3.95 27.99 21.99
N ALA A 33 -5.20 27.76 21.58
CA ALA A 33 -5.99 26.62 22.04
C ALA A 33 -5.34 25.27 21.67
N PHE A 34 -4.79 25.17 20.45
CA PHE A 34 -4.08 23.97 20.02
C PHE A 34 -2.77 23.74 20.80
N SER A 35 -2.03 24.82 21.08
CA SER A 35 -0.79 24.75 21.86
C SER A 35 -1.04 24.26 23.30
N GLU A 36 -2.13 24.70 23.93
CA GLU A 36 -2.52 24.22 25.26
C GLU A 36 -2.92 22.74 25.26
N ARG A 37 -3.63 22.27 24.23
CA ARG A 37 -3.96 20.84 24.05
C ARG A 37 -2.70 19.99 23.87
N LYS A 38 -1.73 20.47 23.09
CA LYS A 38 -0.42 19.81 22.91
C LYS A 38 0.32 19.66 24.22
N LYS A 39 0.38 20.72 25.05
CA LYS A 39 0.99 20.66 26.40
C LYS A 39 0.30 19.64 27.31
N ARG A 40 -1.02 19.48 27.18
CA ARG A 40 -1.83 18.53 27.94
C ARG A 40 -1.82 17.10 27.37
N GLY A 41 -1.23 16.89 26.19
CA GLY A 41 -1.22 15.60 25.50
C GLY A 41 -2.59 15.15 24.97
N SER A 42 -3.58 16.03 24.88
CA SER A 42 -4.94 15.69 24.45
C SER A 42 -5.11 15.92 22.94
N PHE A 43 -4.93 14.87 22.14
CA PHE A 43 -5.11 14.96 20.68
C PHE A 43 -6.60 15.12 20.32
N PRO A 44 -6.96 16.05 19.42
CA PRO A 44 -8.34 16.34 19.05
C PRO A 44 -8.91 15.31 18.06
N VAL A 45 -9.24 14.11 18.57
CA VAL A 45 -9.71 12.97 17.76
C VAL A 45 -11.04 13.27 17.08
N GLU A 46 -11.98 13.91 17.77
CA GLU A 46 -13.31 14.21 17.23
C GLU A 46 -13.25 15.23 16.11
N GLU A 47 -12.42 16.27 16.27
CA GLU A 47 -12.21 17.29 15.25
C GLU A 47 -11.45 16.72 14.04
N LEU A 48 -10.51 15.80 14.25
CA LEU A 48 -9.87 15.06 13.16
C LEU A 48 -10.90 14.24 12.35
N ARG A 49 -11.79 13.51 13.04
CA ARG A 49 -12.88 12.75 12.39
C ARG A 49 -13.86 13.67 11.68
N ALA A 50 -14.17 14.84 12.25
CA ALA A 50 -15.01 15.84 11.61
C ALA A 50 -14.36 16.40 10.34
N LEU A 51 -13.07 16.74 10.39
CA LEU A 51 -12.29 17.19 9.22
C LEU A 51 -12.31 16.15 8.10
N ALA A 52 -12.04 14.88 8.42
CA ALA A 52 -12.05 13.79 7.44
C ALA A 52 -13.44 13.60 6.78
N ARG A 53 -14.52 13.80 7.53
CA ARG A 53 -15.90 13.71 7.00
C ARG A 53 -16.29 14.92 6.15
N SER A 54 -15.91 16.13 6.57
CA SER A 54 -16.25 17.37 5.87
C SER A 54 -15.42 17.59 4.61
N HIS A 55 -14.21 17.02 4.57
CA HIS A 55 -13.26 17.17 3.48
C HIS A 55 -12.77 15.79 2.98
N PRO A 56 -13.65 14.96 2.42
CA PRO A 56 -13.29 13.63 1.93
C PRO A 56 -12.20 13.67 0.84
N GLU A 57 -12.09 14.78 0.10
CA GLU A 57 -11.05 15.01 -0.92
C GLU A 57 -9.62 15.02 -0.36
N LEU A 58 -9.45 15.25 0.95
CA LEU A 58 -8.15 15.24 1.61
C LEU A 58 -7.65 13.81 1.89
N GLY A 59 -8.50 12.78 1.76
CA GLY A 59 -8.11 11.38 1.95
C GLY A 59 -7.51 11.10 3.34
N ILE A 60 -8.01 11.76 4.38
CA ILE A 60 -7.47 11.64 5.74
C ILE A 60 -7.86 10.28 6.33
N ASP A 61 -6.90 9.37 6.41
CA ASP A 61 -7.01 8.14 7.19
C ASP A 61 -6.81 8.44 8.68
N VAL A 62 -7.92 8.49 9.41
CA VAL A 62 -7.94 8.79 10.85
C VAL A 62 -7.16 7.75 11.65
N ASP A 63 -7.27 6.48 11.29
CA ASP A 63 -6.61 5.39 12.03
C ASP A 63 -5.10 5.48 11.83
N TYR A 64 -4.63 5.78 10.62
CA TYR A 64 -3.23 6.05 10.36
C TYR A 64 -2.72 7.26 11.12
N VAL A 65 -3.48 8.36 11.16
CA VAL A 65 -3.09 9.56 11.90
C VAL A 65 -2.90 9.26 13.38
N LEU A 66 -3.76 8.47 14.00
CA LEU A 66 -3.69 8.19 15.44
C LEU A 66 -2.68 7.08 15.79
N THR A 67 -2.63 6.02 14.99
CA THR A 67 -1.90 4.79 15.35
C THR A 67 -0.63 4.58 14.53
N GLY A 68 -0.54 5.21 13.35
CA GLY A 68 0.49 4.93 12.35
C GLY A 68 0.19 3.71 11.49
N GLN A 69 -0.96 3.06 11.69
CA GLN A 69 -1.43 1.93 10.92
C GLN A 69 -2.69 2.32 10.16
N HIS A 70 -2.75 1.99 8.88
CA HIS A 70 -3.97 2.15 8.10
C HIS A 70 -5.05 1.21 8.67
N GLY A 71 -6.24 1.76 8.92
CA GLY A 71 -7.39 0.97 9.34
C GLY A 71 -7.65 -0.12 8.31
N ARG A 72 -7.72 -1.37 8.75
CA ARG A 72 -8.00 -2.54 7.89
C ARG A 72 -9.47 -2.58 7.46
N ALA A 73 -9.97 -1.50 6.86
CA ALA A 73 -11.38 -1.35 6.50
C ALA A 73 -11.65 -1.25 4.99
N ASP A 74 -10.69 -0.82 4.16
CA ASP A 74 -11.00 -0.53 2.74
C ASP A 74 -10.09 -1.30 1.77
N ALA A 75 -10.22 -2.63 1.74
CA ALA A 75 -9.56 -3.47 0.74
C ALA A 75 -10.19 -3.38 -0.68
N GLN A 76 -11.09 -2.43 -0.95
CA GLN A 76 -11.86 -2.41 -2.20
C GLN A 76 -11.80 -1.13 -3.05
N ALA A 77 -11.03 -0.10 -2.70
CA ALA A 77 -10.90 1.09 -3.56
C ALA A 77 -9.55 1.80 -3.46
N ALA A 78 -8.51 1.25 -4.07
CA ALA A 78 -7.37 2.05 -4.52
C ALA A 78 -6.70 1.40 -5.74
N PRO A 79 -6.67 2.06 -6.92
CA PRO A 79 -5.81 1.64 -8.01
C PRO A 79 -4.34 1.95 -7.67
N ALA A 80 -3.52 0.90 -7.77
CA ALA A 80 -2.10 0.90 -8.10
C ALA A 80 -1.27 2.14 -7.71
N ASN A 81 -0.82 2.18 -6.45
CA ASN A 81 0.57 2.50 -6.14
C ASN A 81 0.99 1.67 -4.92
N HIS A 82 1.02 0.36 -5.16
CA HIS A 82 1.45 -0.63 -4.20
C HIS A 82 2.96 -0.79 -4.31
N TRP A 83 3.72 0.03 -3.57
CA TRP A 83 5.07 -0.40 -3.23
C TRP A 83 4.94 -1.53 -2.21
N MET A 84 5.03 -2.72 -2.81
CA MET A 84 5.22 -4.04 -2.24
C MET A 84 3.92 -4.82 -1.94
N PRO A 85 3.40 -5.60 -2.92
CA PRO A 85 2.87 -6.90 -2.55
C PRO A 85 4.08 -7.67 -2.06
N LEU A 86 3.97 -8.29 -0.88
CA LEU A 86 4.94 -9.30 -0.48
C LEU A 86 4.96 -10.34 -1.61
N VAL A 87 5.98 -10.27 -2.46
CA VAL A 87 6.21 -11.27 -3.49
C VAL A 87 6.45 -12.55 -2.72
N ASP A 88 5.65 -13.57 -2.99
CA ASP A 88 5.93 -14.89 -2.46
C ASP A 88 7.18 -15.42 -3.18
N VAL A 89 8.30 -15.37 -2.47
CA VAL A 89 9.62 -15.70 -3.04
C VAL A 89 9.70 -17.19 -3.35
N GLU A 90 8.99 -18.04 -2.62
CA GLU A 90 8.93 -19.49 -2.88
C GLU A 90 8.14 -19.75 -4.16
N LEU A 91 6.98 -19.09 -4.30
CA LEU A 91 6.14 -19.20 -5.50
C LEU A 91 6.82 -18.62 -6.75
N LEU A 92 7.56 -17.51 -6.59
CA LEU A 92 8.35 -16.94 -7.68
C LEU A 92 9.47 -17.88 -8.10
N ALA A 93 10.18 -18.50 -7.15
CA ALA A 93 11.20 -19.50 -7.45
C ALA A 93 10.61 -20.71 -8.19
N GLU A 94 9.40 -21.16 -7.81
CA GLU A 94 8.69 -22.22 -8.52
C GLU A 94 8.35 -21.82 -9.95
N ALA A 95 7.81 -20.61 -10.16
CA ALA A 95 7.49 -20.10 -11.49
C ALA A 95 8.75 -20.01 -12.38
N VAL A 96 9.87 -19.52 -11.84
CA VAL A 96 11.16 -19.49 -12.53
C VAL A 96 11.59 -20.90 -12.94
N ALA A 97 11.61 -21.83 -12.00
CA ALA A 97 12.04 -23.21 -12.25
C ALA A 97 11.13 -23.95 -13.25
N ALA A 98 9.82 -23.68 -13.23
CA ALA A 98 8.88 -24.24 -14.19
C ALA A 98 9.12 -23.71 -15.62
N VAL A 99 9.31 -22.40 -15.78
CA VAL A 99 9.64 -21.80 -17.09
C VAL A 99 10.97 -22.34 -17.62
N GLU A 100 11.99 -22.46 -16.77
CA GLU A 100 13.29 -23.02 -17.17
C GLU A 100 13.20 -24.48 -17.60
N ARG A 101 12.47 -25.31 -16.84
CA ARG A 101 12.21 -26.71 -17.22
C ARG A 101 11.49 -26.79 -18.57
N LEU A 102 10.49 -25.94 -18.81
CA LEU A 102 9.77 -25.91 -20.09
C LEU A 102 10.69 -25.55 -21.26
N LEU A 103 11.49 -24.50 -21.11
CA LEU A 103 12.43 -24.05 -22.14
C LEU A 103 13.50 -25.10 -22.43
N MET A 104 14.04 -25.74 -21.37
CA MET A 104 15.02 -26.82 -21.48
C MET A 104 14.43 -28.04 -22.18
N HIS A 105 13.24 -28.50 -21.77
CA HIS A 105 12.56 -29.65 -22.38
C HIS A 105 12.29 -29.40 -23.87
N ARG A 106 11.93 -28.17 -24.24
CA ARG A 106 11.68 -27.77 -25.64
C ARG A 106 12.93 -27.36 -26.42
N LYS A 107 14.11 -27.36 -25.79
CA LYS A 107 15.37 -26.86 -26.39
C LYS A 107 15.23 -25.47 -27.02
N ARG A 108 14.48 -24.57 -26.36
CA ARG A 108 14.25 -23.21 -26.84
C ARG A 108 15.05 -22.20 -26.04
N VAL A 109 15.67 -21.26 -26.76
CA VAL A 109 16.25 -20.04 -26.18
C VAL A 109 15.36 -18.88 -26.60
N ILE A 110 14.98 -18.04 -25.64
CA ILE A 110 14.15 -16.85 -25.86
C ILE A 110 14.83 -15.63 -25.27
N ALA A 111 14.41 -14.44 -25.71
CA ALA A 111 14.92 -13.18 -25.18
C ALA A 111 14.65 -13.05 -23.67
N PRO A 112 15.55 -12.40 -22.89
CA PRO A 112 15.40 -12.23 -21.45
C PRO A 112 14.07 -11.57 -21.05
N GLU A 113 13.62 -10.59 -21.81
CA GLU A 113 12.38 -9.84 -21.57
C GLU A 113 11.16 -10.76 -21.69
N ARG A 114 11.15 -11.61 -22.72
CA ARG A 114 10.08 -12.59 -22.93
C ARG A 114 10.10 -13.69 -21.86
N LYS A 115 11.28 -14.09 -21.39
CA LYS A 115 11.42 -15.02 -20.26
C LYS A 115 10.83 -14.41 -18.98
N ALA A 116 11.15 -13.16 -18.69
CA ALA A 116 10.60 -12.44 -17.54
C ALA A 116 9.07 -12.33 -17.60
N GLU A 117 8.52 -12.06 -18.78
CA GLU A 117 7.07 -11.98 -19.01
C GLU A 117 6.37 -13.32 -18.74
N LEU A 118 6.94 -14.44 -19.21
CA LEU A 118 6.41 -15.78 -18.94
C LEU A 118 6.47 -16.15 -17.46
N ILE A 119 7.55 -15.78 -16.77
CA ILE A 119 7.68 -15.98 -15.32
C ILE A 119 6.60 -15.19 -14.58
N ALA A 120 6.38 -13.93 -14.96
CA ALA A 120 5.35 -13.08 -14.35
C ALA A 120 3.93 -13.63 -14.56
N GLN A 121 3.62 -14.10 -15.78
CA GLN A 121 2.32 -14.72 -16.09
C GLN A 121 2.09 -15.99 -15.27
N LEU A 122 3.09 -16.86 -15.19
CA LEU A 122 2.99 -18.09 -14.41
C LEU A 122 2.88 -17.81 -12.91
N TYR A 123 3.65 -16.85 -12.38
CA TYR A 123 3.54 -16.42 -10.99
C TYR A 123 2.14 -15.92 -10.65
N GLN A 124 1.53 -15.08 -11.49
CA GLN A 124 0.18 -14.55 -11.26
C GLN A 124 -0.88 -15.66 -11.26
N ALA A 125 -0.75 -16.64 -12.16
CA ALA A 125 -1.64 -17.78 -12.24
C ALA A 125 -1.55 -18.67 -10.99
N LEU A 126 -0.32 -19.01 -10.57
CA LEU A 126 -0.08 -19.77 -9.35
C LEU A 126 -0.57 -19.02 -8.10
N ALA A 127 -0.36 -17.71 -8.04
CA ALA A 127 -0.81 -16.88 -6.92
C ALA A 127 -2.35 -16.80 -6.84
N SER A 128 -3.03 -17.03 -7.97
CA SER A 128 -4.49 -17.09 -8.05
C SER A 128 -5.04 -18.48 -7.70
N GLY A 129 -4.18 -19.45 -7.36
CA GLY A 129 -4.55 -20.83 -7.05
C GLY A 129 -4.83 -21.69 -8.29
N GLU A 130 -4.40 -21.25 -9.48
CA GLU A 130 -4.53 -22.04 -10.70
C GLU A 130 -3.50 -23.19 -10.74
N ASP A 131 -3.89 -24.31 -11.34
CA ASP A 131 -3.03 -25.48 -11.45
C ASP A 131 -1.81 -25.20 -12.35
N SER A 132 -0.62 -25.31 -11.76
CA SER A 132 0.69 -25.16 -12.41
C SER A 132 0.81 -25.93 -13.74
N ALA A 133 0.23 -27.13 -13.83
CA ALA A 133 0.26 -27.96 -15.04
C ALA A 133 -0.61 -27.38 -16.16
N ALA A 134 -1.79 -26.88 -15.82
CA ALA A 134 -2.71 -26.26 -16.78
C ALA A 134 -2.15 -24.94 -17.32
N VAL A 135 -1.53 -24.13 -16.45
CA VAL A 135 -0.93 -22.84 -16.83
C VAL A 135 0.29 -23.05 -17.71
N THR A 136 1.17 -23.99 -17.35
CA THR A 136 2.33 -24.34 -18.18
C THR A 136 1.88 -24.82 -19.56
N GLN A 137 0.80 -25.60 -19.65
CA GLN A 137 0.23 -26.04 -20.92
C GLN A 137 -0.38 -24.88 -21.74
N ALA A 138 -1.07 -23.94 -21.09
CA ALA A 138 -1.64 -22.76 -21.73
C ALA A 138 -0.55 -21.82 -22.28
N LEU A 139 0.47 -21.50 -21.49
CA LEU A 139 1.62 -20.70 -21.89
C LEU A 139 2.43 -21.35 -23.01
N SER A 140 2.39 -22.68 -23.09
CA SER A 140 3.02 -23.45 -24.16
C SER A 140 2.37 -23.27 -25.54
N LYS A 141 1.15 -22.73 -25.60
CA LYS A 141 0.40 -22.41 -26.83
C LYS A 141 0.58 -20.96 -27.29
N VAL A 142 1.10 -20.09 -26.43
CA VAL A 142 1.26 -18.63 -26.65
C VAL A 142 2.68 -18.29 -27.16
N GLY A 143 3.48 -19.31 -27.52
CA GLY A 143 4.86 -19.14 -27.96
C GLY A 143 5.22 -19.98 -29.17
#